data_AF-A0A444JVI3-F1
#
_entry.id   AF-A0A444JVI3-F1
#
_cell.length_a   1.000
_cell.length_b   1.000
_cell.length_c   1.000
_cell.angle_alpha   90.00
_cell.angle_beta   90.00
_cell.angle_gamma   90.00
#
_symmetry.space_group_name_H-M   'P 1'
#
loop_
_entity.id
_entity.type
_entity.pdbx_description
1 polymer ?
#
loop_
_entity_poly.entity_id
_entity_poly.type
_entity_poly.pdbx_seq_one_letter_code
_entity_poly.pdbx_strand_id
1 'polypeptide(L)'
;MSQYNKPPEPEYSAANTAQQSIAQSTALALSDATDNLRNINTLSTTAIGVALNQLLETGDPKYYNVIEQAQKLVANGADNFGIVGEKIATVLQDESNN
;
A
#
# COMPACT_ATOMS: atom_id res chain seq x y z
N MET A 1 24.94 -44.95 10.72
CA MET A 1 24.34 -44.54 9.43
C MET A 1 22.91 -45.07 9.43
N SER A 2 21.81 -44.35 9.28
CA SER A 2 21.54 -42.97 8.91
C SER A 2 20.20 -42.58 9.56
N GLN A 3 20.18 -41.52 10.37
CA GLN A 3 18.92 -40.86 10.80
C GLN A 3 18.77 -39.48 10.15
N TYR A 4 19.42 -39.26 9.01
CA TYR A 4 19.29 -38.03 8.27
C TYR A 4 18.43 -38.29 7.04
N ASN A 5 17.38 -37.48 6.88
CA ASN A 5 16.46 -37.40 5.73
C ASN A 5 15.18 -38.25 5.82
N LYS A 6 14.38 -38.07 6.88
CA LYS A 6 12.93 -38.22 6.73
C LYS A 6 12.38 -36.86 6.24
N PRO A 7 11.58 -36.82 5.16
CA PRO A 7 10.92 -35.59 4.76
C PRO A 7 10.08 -35.05 5.94
N PRO A 8 9.97 -33.72 6.10
CA PRO A 8 9.14 -33.13 7.14
C PRO A 8 7.72 -33.68 7.03
N GLU A 9 7.06 -33.86 8.17
CA GLU A 9 5.67 -34.36 8.15
C GLU A 9 4.81 -33.44 7.26
N PRO A 10 3.90 -34.01 6.45
CA PRO A 10 3.16 -33.25 5.43
C PRO A 10 2.47 -32.00 5.97
N GLU A 11 1.98 -32.05 7.21
CA GLU A 11 1.31 -30.95 7.90
C GLU A 11 2.28 -29.79 8.20
N TYR A 12 3.49 -30.11 8.69
CA TYR A 12 4.56 -29.11 8.90
C TYR A 12 5.03 -28.49 7.59
N SER A 13 5.08 -29.27 6.51
CA SER A 13 5.42 -28.76 5.18
C SER A 13 4.33 -27.85 4.61
N ALA A 14 3.06 -28.17 4.84
CA ALA A 14 1.93 -27.38 4.37
C ALA A 14 1.83 -26.04 5.10
N ALA A 15 1.98 -26.02 6.43
CA ALA A 15 1.98 -24.80 7.23
C ALA A 15 3.09 -23.82 6.82
N ASN A 16 4.32 -24.29 6.65
CA ASN A 16 5.44 -23.46 6.19
C ASN A 16 5.20 -22.88 4.79
N THR A 17 4.58 -23.65 3.89
CA THR A 17 4.25 -23.19 2.54
C THR A 17 3.15 -22.13 2.56
N ALA A 18 2.15 -22.30 3.43
CA ALA A 18 1.09 -21.31 3.63
C ALA A 18 1.64 -20.00 4.19
N GLN A 19 2.49 -20.05 5.22
CA GLN A 19 3.14 -18.88 5.82
C GLN A 19 3.98 -18.10 4.80
N GLN A 20 4.78 -18.80 3.99
CA GLN A 20 5.56 -18.15 2.92
C GLN A 20 4.65 -17.47 1.88
N SER A 21 3.53 -18.11 1.53
CA SER A 21 2.57 -17.58 0.57
C SER A 21 1.85 -16.34 1.13
N ILE A 22 1.47 -16.36 2.42
CA ILE A 22 0.89 -15.21 3.13
C ILE A 22 1.91 -14.06 3.14
N ALA A 23 3.13 -14.30 3.60
CA ALA A 23 4.18 -13.29 3.63
C ALA A 23 4.42 -12.66 2.24
N GLN A 24 4.51 -13.46 1.19
CA GLN A 24 4.65 -12.96 -0.18
C GLN A 24 3.44 -12.13 -0.63
N SER A 25 2.22 -12.63 -0.41
CA SER A 25 1.00 -11.89 -0.80
C SER A 25 0.84 -10.56 -0.06
N THR A 26 1.18 -10.53 1.23
CA THR A 26 1.18 -9.27 2.02
C THR A 26 2.25 -8.30 1.57
N ALA A 27 3.46 -8.78 1.21
CA ALA A 27 4.52 -7.94 0.66
C ALA A 27 4.10 -7.31 -0.68
N LEU A 28 3.45 -8.08 -1.55
CA LEU A 28 2.88 -7.57 -2.81
C LEU A 28 1.80 -6.52 -2.54
N ALA A 29 0.86 -6.78 -1.64
CA ALA A 29 -0.19 -5.83 -1.29
C ALA A 29 0.37 -4.51 -0.72
N LEU A 30 1.42 -4.58 0.10
CA LEU A 30 2.11 -3.39 0.61
C LEU A 30 2.82 -2.61 -0.52
N SER A 31 3.46 -3.32 -1.45
CA SER A 31 4.09 -2.72 -2.62
C SER A 31 3.06 -2.03 -3.50
N ASP A 32 1.95 -2.67 -3.80
CA ASP A 32 0.85 -2.12 -4.61
C ASP A 32 0.26 -0.86 -3.96
N ALA A 33 0.06 -0.89 -2.64
CA ALA A 33 -0.43 0.26 -1.90
C ALA A 33 0.60 1.42 -1.92
N THR A 34 1.90 1.10 -1.80
CA THR A 34 2.98 2.09 -1.89
C THR A 34 3.02 2.74 -3.28
N ASP A 35 2.91 1.94 -4.32
CA ASP A 35 2.92 2.41 -5.71
C ASP A 35 1.68 3.23 -6.03
N ASN A 36 0.51 2.83 -5.52
CA ASN A 36 -0.71 3.61 -5.62
C ASN A 36 -0.55 5.00 -4.97
N LEU A 37 -0.01 5.06 -3.75
CA LEU A 37 0.24 6.32 -3.05
C LEU A 37 1.23 7.21 -3.82
N ARG A 38 2.30 6.63 -4.37
CA ARG A 38 3.27 7.37 -5.20
C ARG A 38 2.61 7.95 -6.46
N ASN A 39 1.75 7.17 -7.12
CA ASN A 39 1.02 7.62 -8.31
C ASN A 39 0.04 8.75 -7.97
N ILE A 40 -0.72 8.61 -6.88
CA ILE A 40 -1.63 9.66 -6.39
C ILE A 40 -0.86 10.95 -6.09
N ASN A 41 0.29 10.86 -5.41
CA ASN A 41 1.12 12.02 -5.10
C ASN A 41 1.63 12.72 -6.36
N THR A 42 2.06 11.96 -7.35
CA THR A 42 2.56 12.49 -8.62
C THR A 42 1.45 13.22 -9.39
N LEU A 43 0.29 12.59 -9.54
CA LEU A 43 -0.85 13.17 -10.25
C LEU A 43 -1.39 14.40 -9.52
N SER A 44 -1.55 14.32 -8.21
CA SER A 44 -2.08 15.42 -7.40
C SER A 44 -1.14 16.62 -7.40
N THR A 45 0.17 16.40 -7.26
CA THR A 45 1.17 17.49 -7.34
C THR A 45 1.16 18.15 -8.71
N THR A 46 1.03 17.36 -9.78
CA THR A 46 0.93 17.88 -11.15
C THR A 46 -0.34 18.72 -11.32
N ALA A 47 -1.48 18.23 -10.84
CA ALA A 47 -2.75 18.95 -10.90
C ALA A 47 -2.70 20.26 -10.09
N ILE A 48 -2.10 20.25 -8.91
CA ILE A 48 -1.88 21.45 -8.08
C ILE A 48 -1.02 22.46 -8.84
N GLY A 49 0.09 22.03 -9.46
CA GLY A 49 0.97 22.91 -10.23
C GLY A 49 0.25 23.57 -11.40
N VAL A 50 -0.51 22.80 -12.17
CA VAL A 50 -1.32 23.32 -13.29
C VAL A 50 -2.39 24.28 -12.80
N ALA A 51 -3.15 23.91 -11.75
CA ALA A 51 -4.19 24.77 -11.21
C ALA A 51 -3.63 26.07 -10.62
N LEU A 52 -2.48 26.01 -9.96
CA LEU A 52 -1.78 27.18 -9.43
C LEU A 52 -1.33 28.11 -10.57
N ASN A 53 -0.76 27.58 -11.65
CA ASN A 53 -0.41 28.38 -12.82
C ASN A 53 -1.64 29.09 -13.38
N GLN A 54 -2.75 28.36 -13.59
CA GLN A 54 -3.98 28.97 -14.11
C GLN A 54 -4.56 30.01 -13.15
N LEU A 55 -4.49 29.79 -11.85
CA LEU A 55 -4.92 30.76 -10.84
C LEU A 55 -4.11 32.05 -10.94
N LEU A 56 -2.79 31.95 -11.07
CA LEU A 56 -1.90 33.11 -11.20
C LEU A 56 -2.10 33.86 -12.52
N GLU A 57 -2.33 33.14 -13.61
CA GLU A 57 -2.53 33.73 -14.94
C GLU A 57 -3.90 34.41 -15.09
N THR A 58 -4.96 33.81 -14.54
CA THR A 58 -6.34 34.24 -14.78
C THR A 58 -6.98 34.96 -13.61
N GLY A 59 -6.49 34.75 -12.39
CA GLY A 59 -7.15 35.18 -11.16
C GLY A 59 -8.46 34.43 -10.85
N ASP A 60 -8.83 33.40 -11.62
CA ASP A 60 -10.10 32.71 -11.46
C ASP A 60 -10.10 31.84 -10.20
N PRO A 61 -10.98 32.11 -9.22
CA PRO A 61 -11.00 31.40 -7.94
C PRO A 61 -11.41 29.93 -8.06
N LYS A 62 -11.96 29.46 -9.20
CA LYS A 62 -12.32 28.04 -9.36
C LYS A 62 -11.12 27.11 -9.17
N TYR A 63 -9.91 27.59 -9.47
CA TYR A 63 -8.69 26.81 -9.34
C TYR A 63 -8.32 26.51 -7.88
N TYR A 64 -8.81 27.29 -6.91
CA TYR A 64 -8.71 26.92 -5.49
C TYR A 64 -9.36 25.57 -5.18
N ASN A 65 -10.53 25.29 -5.79
CA ASN A 65 -11.22 24.03 -5.58
C ASN A 65 -10.39 22.85 -6.13
N VAL A 66 -9.79 23.00 -7.31
CA VAL A 66 -8.94 21.95 -7.90
C VAL A 66 -7.74 21.65 -7.00
N ILE A 67 -7.08 22.69 -6.48
CA ILE A 67 -5.96 22.54 -5.54
C ILE A 67 -6.42 21.82 -4.27
N GLU A 68 -7.55 22.22 -3.69
CA GLU A 68 -8.09 21.59 -2.48
C GLU A 68 -8.45 20.11 -2.70
N GLN A 69 -9.09 19.77 -3.82
CA GLN A 69 -9.44 18.38 -4.13
C GLN A 69 -8.20 17.50 -4.37
N ALA A 70 -7.17 18.04 -5.03
CA ALA A 70 -5.92 17.32 -5.21
C ALA A 70 -5.18 17.09 -3.87
N GLN A 71 -5.20 18.07 -2.96
CA GLN A 71 -4.67 17.90 -1.60
C GLN A 71 -5.44 16.84 -0.81
N LYS A 72 -6.77 16.82 -0.90
CA LYS A 72 -7.62 15.78 -0.29
C LYS A 72 -7.32 14.40 -0.84
N LEU A 73 -7.06 14.28 -2.14
CA LEU A 73 -6.73 12.99 -2.75
C LEU A 73 -5.43 12.41 -2.18
N VAL A 74 -4.42 13.25 -1.93
CA VAL A 74 -3.17 12.85 -1.25
C VAL A 74 -3.44 12.35 0.17
N ALA A 75 -4.22 13.10 0.95
CA ALA A 75 -4.58 12.69 2.31
C ALA A 75 -5.31 11.34 2.32
N ASN A 76 -6.35 11.20 1.49
CA ASN A 76 -7.10 9.96 1.36
C ASN A 76 -6.21 8.79 0.89
N GLY A 77 -5.26 9.05 -0.01
CA GLY A 77 -4.27 8.06 -0.44
C GLY A 77 -3.40 7.57 0.71
N ALA A 78 -2.94 8.48 1.58
CA ALA A 78 -2.14 8.15 2.75
C ALA A 78 -2.96 7.34 3.78
N ASP A 79 -4.22 7.73 4.02
CA ASP A 79 -5.13 7.00 4.90
C ASP A 79 -5.38 5.57 4.38
N ASN A 80 -5.65 5.42 3.08
CA ASN A 80 -5.84 4.11 2.45
C ASN A 80 -4.59 3.24 2.55
N PHE A 81 -3.40 3.82 2.33
CA PHE A 81 -2.13 3.13 2.53
C PHE A 81 -1.96 2.65 3.98
N GLY A 82 -2.29 3.52 4.95
CA GLY A 82 -2.28 3.17 6.38
C GLY A 82 -3.20 1.99 6.70
N ILE A 83 -4.44 2.02 6.21
CA ILE A 83 -5.42 0.92 6.40
C ILE A 83 -4.89 -0.40 5.83
N VAL A 84 -4.25 -0.38 4.65
CA VAL A 84 -3.64 -1.59 4.08
C VAL A 84 -2.50 -2.10 4.97
N GLY A 85 -1.64 -1.19 5.44
CA GLY A 85 -0.54 -1.52 6.36
C GLY A 85 -1.02 -2.16 7.67
N GLU A 86 -2.08 -1.60 8.29
CA GLU A 86 -2.69 -2.13 9.52
C GLU A 86 -3.28 -3.53 9.30
N LYS A 87 -3.97 -3.75 8.18
CA LYS A 87 -4.53 -5.07 7.84
C LYS A 87 -3.43 -6.11 7.63
N ILE A 88 -2.34 -5.74 6.96
CA ILE A 88 -1.18 -6.60 6.78
C ILE A 88 -0.54 -6.94 8.14
N ALA A 89 -0.35 -5.95 9.01
CA ALA A 89 0.19 -6.17 10.35
C ALA A 89 -0.67 -7.14 11.16
N THR A 90 -2.00 -7.00 11.07
CA THR A 90 -2.96 -7.91 11.72
C THR A 90 -2.80 -9.34 11.20
N VAL A 91 -2.78 -9.54 9.88
CA VAL A 91 -2.59 -10.87 9.27
C VAL A 91 -1.27 -11.50 9.71
N LEU A 92 -0.17 -10.75 9.72
CA LEU A 92 1.13 -11.27 10.15
C LEU A 92 1.18 -11.58 11.66
N GLN A 93 0.47 -10.80 12.48
CA GLN A 93 0.41 -11.01 13.93
C GLN A 93 -0.46 -12.21 14.30
N ASP A 94 -1.60 -12.39 13.62
CA ASP A 94 -2.46 -13.57 13.79
C ASP A 94 -1.71 -14.86 13.44
N GLU A 95 -0.84 -14.83 12.41
CA GLU A 95 0.05 -15.95 12.07
C GLU A 95 1.15 -16.20 13.10
N SER A 96 1.63 -15.17 13.81
CA SER A 96 2.67 -15.33 14.85
C SER A 96 2.16 -15.91 16.18
N ASN A 97 0.84 -15.86 16.39
CA ASN A 97 0.17 -16.34 17.60
C ASN A 97 -0.42 -17.75 17.46
N ASN A 98 -0.21 -18.40 16.31
CA ASN A 98 -0.73 -19.73 15.95
C ASN A 98 0.43 -20.72 15.73
#